data_AF-A0A2V5X0F9-F1
#
_entry.id   AF-A0A2V5X0F9-F1
#
_cell.length_a   1.000
_cell.length_b   1.000
_cell.length_c   1.000
_cell.angle_alpha   90.00
_cell.angle_beta   90.00
_cell.angle_gamma   90.00
#
_symmetry.space_group_name_H-M   'P 1'
#
loop_
_entity.id
_entity.type
_entity.pdbx_description
1 polymer ?
#
loop_
_entity_poly.entity_id
_entity_poly.type
_entity_poly.pdbx_seq_one_letter_code
_entity_poly.pdbx_strand_id
1 'polypeptide(L)'
;MFVTGIRLTHHKDGRCRWNPMNKLGRNDPCPCGSGKKYKQCCLSREQAARPRAGALERDEPFIAELRPDLDEAVDRVLRRLEQGAGTRIESEITALFEENPDYHLTNYAMGVYRAMVIKDPAGAIRFFERAVKILPPFPEAHFNLGNAARQAFDIPKAVAAYRAVERYAQDDGIAEMARKELEVLEKILLNTTAFPTLDAYVANAQLFDRAFQFLTDRQFEQAVELFKRVLSENPTHVQSYGNLALAYAGLGRRSDAMACFDRALELDSRYQPALLNRRVMAQMREGEPFIPEAVQEVQFYAERLRNQPGRGGSDAARI
;
A
#
# COMPACT_ATOMS: atom_id res chain seq x y z
N MET A 1 -11.42 -12.05 0.61
CA MET A 1 -12.76 -11.93 1.24
C MET A 1 -12.78 -10.67 2.08
N PHE A 2 -13.73 -9.75 1.88
CA PHE A 2 -13.85 -8.53 2.72
C PHE A 2 -14.54 -8.86 4.06
N VAL A 3 -14.10 -8.22 5.12
CA VAL A 3 -14.69 -8.32 6.47
C VAL A 3 -15.65 -7.15 6.67
N THR A 4 -16.73 -7.37 7.40
CA THR A 4 -17.83 -6.41 7.59
C THR A 4 -18.12 -6.18 9.07
N GLY A 5 -17.83 -7.17 9.93
CA GLY A 5 -17.92 -7.02 11.38
C GLY A 5 -16.86 -6.06 11.95
N ILE A 6 -17.23 -5.32 13.00
CA ILE A 6 -16.39 -4.33 13.68
C ILE A 6 -16.18 -4.80 15.13
N ARG A 7 -14.92 -4.94 15.57
CA ARG A 7 -14.59 -5.15 16.99
C ARG A 7 -13.86 -3.92 17.56
N LEU A 8 -14.62 -2.87 17.87
CA LEU A 8 -14.09 -1.73 18.63
C LEU A 8 -14.36 -1.91 20.12
N THR A 9 -13.35 -1.65 20.94
CA THR A 9 -13.50 -1.58 22.41
C THR A 9 -13.69 -0.13 22.81
N HIS A 10 -14.88 0.21 23.34
CA HIS A 10 -15.18 1.56 23.83
C HIS A 10 -14.64 1.76 25.25
N HIS A 11 -13.91 2.85 25.47
CA HIS A 11 -13.62 3.35 26.81
C HIS A 11 -14.78 4.19 27.35
N LYS A 12 -14.97 4.19 28.68
CA LYS A 12 -16.10 4.84 29.37
C LYS A 12 -16.23 6.35 29.15
N ASP A 13 -15.22 7.03 28.62
CA ASP A 13 -15.22 8.47 28.33
C ASP A 13 -15.42 8.81 26.85
N GLY A 14 -15.77 7.84 25.99
CA GLY A 14 -16.10 8.07 24.58
C GLY A 14 -14.92 8.48 23.70
N ARG A 15 -13.68 8.32 24.17
CA ARG A 15 -12.46 8.60 23.38
C ARG A 15 -11.59 7.37 23.27
N CYS A 16 -11.15 7.05 22.05
CA CYS A 16 -10.08 6.08 21.87
C CYS A 16 -8.75 6.80 22.06
N ARG A 17 -8.06 6.53 23.18
CA ARG A 17 -6.69 6.95 23.37
C ARG A 17 -5.79 5.75 23.13
N TRP A 18 -5.12 5.73 21.99
CA TRP A 18 -4.04 4.78 21.83
C TRP A 18 -2.81 5.29 22.56
N ASN A 19 -2.55 4.69 23.70
CA ASN A 19 -1.26 4.76 24.35
C ASN A 19 -0.50 3.50 23.94
N PRO A 20 0.52 3.57 23.07
CA PRO A 20 1.36 2.42 22.86
C PRO A 20 2.03 2.13 24.19
N MET A 21 1.68 1.00 24.81
CA MET A 21 2.35 0.29 25.91
C MET A 21 1.43 -0.04 27.10
N ASN A 22 0.99 -1.30 27.16
CA ASN A 22 1.30 -2.12 28.33
C ASN A 22 2.52 -2.98 27.98
N LYS A 23 3.71 -2.37 27.96
CA LYS A 23 4.96 -3.12 27.85
C LYS A 23 5.43 -3.44 29.25
N LEU A 24 5.73 -4.72 29.50
CA LEU A 24 6.56 -5.14 30.63
C LEU A 24 7.79 -4.23 30.70
N GLY A 25 7.93 -3.51 31.80
CA GLY A 25 9.05 -2.65 32.07
C GLY A 25 10.34 -3.46 32.03
N ARG A 26 11.41 -2.89 31.45
CA ARG A 26 12.73 -3.56 31.36
C ARG A 26 13.24 -4.08 32.71
N ASN A 27 12.80 -3.45 33.80
CA ASN A 27 13.19 -3.80 35.17
C ASN A 27 12.16 -4.66 35.91
N ASP A 28 11.03 -4.99 35.30
CA ASP A 28 9.98 -5.80 35.91
C ASP A 28 10.44 -7.26 36.09
N PRO A 29 9.90 -8.00 37.06
CA PRO A 29 10.12 -9.44 37.18
C PRO A 29 9.74 -10.17 35.89
N CYS A 30 10.62 -11.05 35.42
CA CYS A 30 10.41 -11.75 34.16
C CYS A 30 9.27 -12.79 34.29
N PRO A 31 8.25 -12.78 33.41
CA PRO A 31 7.05 -13.61 33.54
C PRO A 31 7.30 -15.11 33.31
N CYS A 32 8.48 -15.49 32.80
CA CYS A 32 8.88 -16.90 32.66
C CYS A 32 9.25 -17.59 33.98
N GLY A 33 9.14 -16.90 35.12
CA GLY A 33 9.45 -17.46 36.44
C GLY A 33 10.94 -17.56 36.76
N SER A 34 11.82 -16.92 35.96
CA SER A 34 13.27 -17.02 36.13
C SER A 34 13.85 -16.26 37.34
N GLY A 35 13.03 -15.46 38.02
CA GLY A 35 13.48 -14.58 39.13
C GLY A 35 14.36 -13.40 38.70
N LYS A 36 14.63 -13.24 37.39
CA LYS A 36 15.45 -12.14 36.85
C LYS A 36 14.58 -10.97 36.38
N LYS A 37 15.19 -9.78 36.24
CA LYS A 37 14.57 -8.64 35.54
C LYS A 37 14.36 -9.00 34.07
N TYR A 38 13.24 -8.58 33.49
CA TYR A 38 12.87 -8.90 32.11
C TYR A 38 13.99 -8.58 31.10
N LYS A 39 14.71 -7.46 31.27
CA LYS A 39 15.86 -7.08 30.43
C LYS A 39 17.06 -8.05 30.45
N GLN A 40 17.20 -8.83 31.52
CA GLN A 40 18.30 -9.78 31.72
C GLN A 40 17.89 -11.22 31.41
N CYS A 41 16.69 -11.44 30.87
CA CYS A 41 16.15 -12.78 30.62
C CYS A 41 15.49 -12.89 29.24
N CYS A 42 14.17 -12.70 29.14
CA CYS A 42 13.46 -12.91 27.88
C CYS A 42 13.67 -11.76 26.89
N LEU A 43 13.84 -10.52 27.35
CA LEU A 43 14.03 -9.38 26.44
C LEU A 43 15.32 -9.50 25.61
N SER A 44 16.42 -9.98 26.18
CA SER A 44 17.68 -10.16 25.44
C SER A 44 17.58 -11.30 24.41
N ARG A 45 16.79 -12.32 24.69
CA ARG A 45 16.47 -13.41 23.74
C ARG A 45 15.57 -12.92 22.61
N GLU A 46 14.54 -12.14 22.93
CA GLU A 46 13.66 -11.50 21.94
C GLU A 46 14.43 -10.52 21.05
N GLN A 47 15.38 -9.77 21.61
CA GLN A 47 16.24 -8.85 20.86
C GLN A 47 17.22 -9.56 19.93
N ALA A 48 17.69 -10.76 20.29
CA ALA A 48 18.57 -11.56 19.46
C ALA A 48 17.83 -12.32 18.34
N ALA A 49 16.55 -12.64 18.54
CA ALA A 49 15.72 -13.37 17.57
C ALA A 49 15.01 -12.46 16.54
N ARG A 50 14.97 -11.15 16.78
CA ARG A 50 14.40 -10.21 15.81
C ARG A 50 15.42 -9.88 14.71
N PRO A 51 15.08 -10.01 13.42
CA PRO A 51 15.86 -9.35 12.38
C PRO A 51 16.00 -7.86 12.73
N ARG A 52 17.12 -7.22 12.38
CA ARG A 52 17.37 -5.80 12.64
C ARG A 52 16.22 -5.00 12.03
N ALA A 53 15.23 -4.68 12.87
CA ALA A 53 14.11 -3.84 12.50
C ALA A 53 14.69 -2.47 12.12
N GLY A 54 14.53 -2.09 10.85
CA GLY A 54 14.41 -0.68 10.52
C GLY A 54 13.43 -0.07 11.51
N ALA A 55 13.76 1.12 12.02
CA ALA A 55 12.99 1.81 13.04
C ALA A 55 11.49 1.60 12.78
N LEU A 56 10.80 0.90 13.68
CA LEU A 56 9.33 0.92 13.70
C LEU A 56 8.99 2.41 13.78
N GLU A 57 8.47 2.96 12.68
CA GLU A 57 7.88 4.30 12.66
C GLU A 57 6.96 4.36 13.86
N ARG A 58 7.28 5.24 14.82
CA ARG A 58 6.41 5.42 15.98
C ARG A 58 5.20 6.11 15.40
N ASP A 59 4.07 5.41 15.33
CA ASP A 59 2.83 5.98 14.85
C ASP A 59 2.58 7.29 15.62
N GLU A 60 2.27 8.37 14.88
CA GLU A 60 2.03 9.66 15.49
C GLU A 60 0.89 9.55 16.52
N PRO A 61 0.98 10.25 17.67
CA PRO A 61 -0.12 10.27 18.62
C PRO A 61 -1.41 10.73 17.93
N PHE A 62 -2.49 9.98 18.09
CA PHE A 62 -3.79 10.34 17.52
C PHE A 62 -4.87 10.47 18.61
N ILE A 63 -5.91 11.24 18.30
CA ILE A 63 -7.13 11.32 19.08
C ILE A 63 -8.28 11.09 18.11
N ALA A 64 -9.07 10.05 18.35
CA ALA A 64 -10.26 9.75 17.58
C ALA A 64 -11.52 9.90 18.46
N GLU A 65 -12.53 10.56 17.90
CA GLU A 65 -13.87 10.62 18.48
C GLU A 65 -14.56 9.25 18.35
N LEU A 66 -15.24 8.80 19.41
CA LEU A 66 -16.12 7.63 19.36
C LEU A 66 -17.56 8.06 19.68
N ARG A 67 -18.50 7.67 18.82
CA ARG A 67 -19.92 8.00 18.92
C ARG A 67 -20.74 6.71 18.89
N PRO A 68 -21.06 6.12 20.05
CA PRO A 68 -21.72 4.80 20.13
C PRO A 68 -23.00 4.69 19.30
N ASP A 69 -23.84 5.72 19.26
CA ASP A 69 -25.09 5.71 18.50
C ASP A 69 -24.84 5.64 16.98
N LEU A 70 -23.80 6.33 16.50
CA LEU A 70 -23.38 6.28 15.10
C LEU A 70 -22.68 4.94 14.80
N ASP A 71 -21.91 4.42 15.75
CA ASP A 71 -21.26 3.11 15.61
C ASP A 71 -22.30 2.02 15.44
N GLU A 72 -23.35 2.03 16.26
CA GLU A 72 -24.47 1.10 16.15
C GLU A 72 -25.23 1.28 14.82
N ALA A 73 -25.41 2.52 14.35
CA ALA A 73 -26.04 2.78 13.07
C ALA A 73 -25.24 2.19 11.89
N VAL A 74 -23.92 2.40 11.86
CA VAL A 74 -23.04 1.83 10.84
C VAL A 74 -23.05 0.30 10.90
N ASP A 75 -22.93 -0.27 12.09
CA ASP A 75 -22.91 -1.70 12.33
C ASP A 75 -24.24 -2.39 11.90
N ARG A 76 -25.40 -1.75 12.13
CA ARG A 76 -26.69 -2.22 11.58
C ARG A 76 -26.69 -2.26 10.05
N VAL A 77 -26.15 -1.23 9.39
CA VAL A 77 -26.08 -1.17 7.92
C VAL A 77 -25.16 -2.27 7.38
N LEU A 78 -23.99 -2.46 7.99
CA LEU A 78 -23.02 -3.47 7.55
C LEU A 78 -23.53 -4.90 7.73
N ARG A 79 -24.24 -5.21 8.83
CA ARG A 79 -24.93 -6.51 8.98
C ARG A 79 -25.95 -6.78 7.89
N ARG A 80 -26.72 -5.77 7.48
CA ARG A 80 -27.69 -5.92 6.38
C ARG A 80 -26.99 -6.13 5.03
N LEU A 81 -25.83 -5.50 4.84
CA LEU A 81 -24.97 -5.72 3.68
C LEU A 81 -24.52 -7.18 3.62
N GLU A 82 -24.03 -7.75 4.73
CA GLU A 82 -23.65 -9.17 4.84
C GLU A 82 -24.78 -10.12 4.45
N GLN A 83 -26.02 -9.78 4.80
CA GLN A 83 -27.23 -10.55 4.49
C GLN A 83 -27.70 -10.39 3.04
N GLY A 84 -26.96 -9.66 2.19
CA GLY A 84 -27.25 -9.51 0.77
C GLY A 84 -28.21 -8.37 0.41
N ALA A 85 -28.51 -7.45 1.33
CA ALA A 85 -29.42 -6.33 1.07
C ALA A 85 -28.77 -5.15 0.30
N GLY A 86 -27.70 -5.39 -0.48
CA GLY A 86 -26.77 -4.37 -0.98
C GLY A 86 -27.40 -3.21 -1.78
N THR A 87 -28.42 -3.45 -2.61
CA THR A 87 -29.09 -2.38 -3.39
C THR A 87 -30.08 -1.55 -2.58
N ARG A 88 -30.44 -2.01 -1.37
CA ARG A 88 -31.45 -1.35 -0.50
C ARG A 88 -30.83 -0.56 0.65
N ILE A 89 -29.50 -0.44 0.68
CA ILE A 89 -28.75 0.27 1.73
C ILE A 89 -27.95 1.46 1.20
N GLU A 90 -27.96 1.71 -0.12
CA GLU A 90 -27.18 2.78 -0.75
C GLU A 90 -27.54 4.16 -0.18
N SER A 91 -28.84 4.48 -0.09
CA SER A 91 -29.29 5.75 0.46
C SER A 91 -28.89 5.93 1.92
N GLU A 92 -28.99 4.87 2.71
CA GLU A 92 -28.67 4.89 4.14
C GLU A 92 -27.17 5.04 4.39
N ILE A 93 -26.33 4.26 3.68
CA ILE A 93 -24.88 4.32 3.86
C ILE A 93 -24.30 5.63 3.33
N THR A 94 -24.87 6.17 2.25
CA THR A 94 -24.48 7.47 1.69
C THR A 94 -24.87 8.58 2.67
N ALA A 95 -26.08 8.57 3.22
CA ALA A 95 -26.50 9.56 4.22
C ALA A 95 -25.61 9.54 5.47
N LEU A 96 -25.31 8.34 6.01
CA LEU A 96 -24.39 8.21 7.15
C LEU A 96 -23.02 8.84 6.86
N PHE A 97 -22.48 8.66 5.65
CA PHE A 97 -21.22 9.27 5.23
C PHE A 97 -21.33 10.78 5.01
N GLU A 98 -22.36 11.27 4.31
CA GLU A 98 -22.54 12.70 4.02
C GLU A 98 -22.74 13.53 5.29
N GLU A 99 -23.46 13.00 6.27
CA GLU A 99 -23.63 13.63 7.57
C GLU A 99 -22.35 13.58 8.43
N ASN A 100 -21.45 12.61 8.16
CA ASN A 100 -20.29 12.33 8.99
C ASN A 100 -19.04 11.93 8.18
N PRO A 101 -18.53 12.79 7.27
CA PRO A 101 -17.47 12.42 6.32
C PRO A 101 -16.10 12.22 6.96
N ASP A 102 -15.90 12.75 8.17
CA ASP A 102 -14.65 12.65 8.93
C ASP A 102 -14.72 11.62 10.07
N TYR A 103 -15.69 10.69 10.00
CA TYR A 103 -15.81 9.59 10.95
C TYR A 103 -15.22 8.29 10.39
N HIS A 104 -14.45 7.58 11.20
CA HIS A 104 -13.71 6.40 10.76
C HIS A 104 -14.65 5.27 10.29
N LEU A 105 -15.76 5.01 11.00
CA LEU A 105 -16.69 3.94 10.64
C LEU A 105 -17.53 4.25 9.41
N THR A 106 -17.94 5.49 9.17
CA THR A 106 -18.72 5.84 7.97
C THR A 106 -17.86 5.75 6.71
N ASN A 107 -16.59 6.15 6.81
CA ASN A 107 -15.59 5.90 5.77
C ASN A 107 -15.37 4.39 5.56
N TYR A 108 -15.17 3.62 6.63
CA TYR A 108 -15.04 2.17 6.53
C TYR A 108 -16.25 1.54 5.82
N ALA A 109 -17.46 1.94 6.20
CA ALA A 109 -18.70 1.43 5.62
C ALA A 109 -18.82 1.75 4.12
N MET A 110 -18.50 2.97 3.72
CA MET A 110 -18.46 3.35 2.30
C MET A 110 -17.42 2.55 1.51
N GLY A 111 -16.25 2.30 2.09
CA GLY A 111 -15.24 1.42 1.51
C GLY A 111 -15.76 0.01 1.28
N VAL A 112 -16.39 -0.58 2.30
CA VAL A 112 -17.01 -1.92 2.21
C VAL A 112 -18.09 -1.96 1.13
N TYR A 113 -18.99 -0.97 1.10
CA TYR A 113 -20.05 -0.90 0.10
C TYR A 113 -19.51 -0.80 -1.32
N ARG A 114 -18.49 0.05 -1.56
CA ARG A 114 -17.85 0.13 -2.87
C ARG A 114 -17.19 -1.18 -3.29
N ALA A 115 -16.45 -1.80 -2.38
CA ALA A 115 -15.75 -3.04 -2.65
C ALA A 115 -16.72 -4.21 -2.93
N MET A 116 -17.79 -4.33 -2.14
CA MET A 116 -18.66 -5.51 -2.14
C MET A 116 -19.91 -5.35 -3.00
N VAL A 117 -20.50 -4.17 -3.08
CA VAL A 117 -21.76 -3.92 -3.81
C VAL A 117 -21.47 -3.33 -5.19
N ILE A 118 -20.72 -2.23 -5.24
CA ILE A 118 -20.35 -1.58 -6.51
C ILE A 118 -19.32 -2.41 -7.29
N LYS A 119 -18.56 -3.29 -6.61
CA LYS A 119 -17.44 -4.06 -7.18
C LYS A 119 -16.32 -3.17 -7.71
N ASP A 120 -16.09 -2.06 -7.00
CA ASP A 120 -15.05 -1.08 -7.29
C ASP A 120 -14.00 -1.09 -6.16
N PRO A 121 -13.06 -2.06 -6.14
CA PRO A 121 -12.02 -2.11 -5.13
C PRO A 121 -11.06 -0.91 -5.22
N ALA A 122 -10.81 -0.39 -6.42
CA ALA A 122 -9.94 0.78 -6.61
C ALA A 122 -10.54 2.04 -5.95
N GLY A 123 -11.82 2.30 -6.16
CA GLY A 123 -12.50 3.42 -5.50
C GLY A 123 -12.83 3.18 -4.03
N ALA A 124 -12.76 1.94 -3.53
CA ALA A 124 -12.87 1.65 -2.10
C ALA A 124 -11.61 2.04 -1.30
N ILE A 125 -10.42 1.97 -1.92
CA ILE A 125 -9.12 2.24 -1.27
C ILE A 125 -9.14 3.60 -0.55
N ARG A 126 -9.59 4.67 -1.21
CA ARG A 126 -9.60 6.03 -0.63
C ARG A 126 -10.41 6.13 0.67
N PHE A 127 -11.48 5.35 0.79
CA PHE A 127 -12.34 5.35 1.97
C PHE A 127 -11.70 4.56 3.12
N PHE A 128 -11.08 3.42 2.82
CA PHE A 128 -10.31 2.69 3.82
C PHE A 128 -9.09 3.47 4.30
N GLU A 129 -8.36 4.14 3.39
CA GLU A 129 -7.25 5.03 3.73
C GLU A 129 -7.70 6.17 4.65
N ARG A 130 -8.87 6.78 4.37
CA ARG A 130 -9.43 7.82 5.24
C ARG A 130 -9.79 7.24 6.61
N ALA A 131 -10.41 6.06 6.67
CA ALA A 131 -10.77 5.40 7.93
C ALA A 131 -9.55 5.13 8.81
N VAL A 132 -8.47 4.54 8.26
CA VAL A 132 -7.24 4.23 9.02
C VAL A 132 -6.40 5.47 9.32
N LYS A 133 -6.55 6.55 8.55
CA LYS A 133 -5.94 7.84 8.89
C LYS A 133 -6.61 8.48 10.10
N ILE A 134 -7.92 8.34 10.24
CA ILE A 134 -8.68 8.87 11.38
C ILE A 134 -8.48 7.98 12.62
N LEU A 135 -8.55 6.67 12.46
CA LEU A 135 -8.31 5.68 13.51
C LEU A 135 -7.24 4.66 13.06
N PRO A 136 -5.96 4.89 13.35
CA PRO A 136 -4.88 3.99 12.93
C PRO A 136 -4.99 2.56 13.47
N PRO A 137 -5.37 2.30 14.74
CA PRO A 137 -5.56 0.96 15.28
C PRO A 137 -6.92 0.36 14.88
N PHE A 138 -7.15 0.22 13.57
CA PHE A 138 -8.39 -0.33 13.02
C PHE A 138 -8.09 -1.55 12.11
N PRO A 139 -7.87 -2.74 12.69
CA PRO A 139 -7.41 -3.93 11.97
C PRO A 139 -8.33 -4.34 10.81
N GLU A 140 -9.65 -4.22 10.95
CA GLU A 140 -10.60 -4.59 9.91
C GLU A 140 -10.53 -3.64 8.70
N ALA A 141 -10.34 -2.35 8.94
CA ALA A 141 -10.12 -1.37 7.88
C ALA A 141 -8.78 -1.58 7.17
N HIS A 142 -7.71 -1.90 7.91
CA HIS A 142 -6.42 -2.27 7.31
C HIS A 142 -6.51 -3.57 6.50
N PHE A 143 -7.19 -4.58 7.00
CA PHE A 143 -7.36 -5.84 6.27
C PHE A 143 -8.14 -5.64 4.96
N ASN A 144 -9.23 -4.87 5.01
CA ASN A 144 -9.99 -4.53 3.82
C ASN A 144 -9.25 -3.61 2.86
N LEU A 145 -8.45 -2.67 3.36
CA LEU A 145 -7.52 -1.89 2.54
C LEU A 145 -6.55 -2.81 1.81
N GLY A 146 -6.00 -3.80 2.50
CA GLY A 146 -5.11 -4.82 1.92
C GLY A 146 -5.78 -5.60 0.79
N ASN A 147 -7.01 -6.06 1.02
CA ASN A 147 -7.80 -6.78 0.03
C ASN A 147 -8.16 -5.92 -1.20
N ALA A 148 -8.57 -4.68 -0.98
CA ALA A 148 -8.90 -3.74 -2.04
C ALA A 148 -7.66 -3.41 -2.88
N ALA A 149 -6.53 -3.13 -2.22
CA ALA A 149 -5.25 -2.87 -2.87
C ALA A 149 -4.76 -4.09 -3.66
N ARG A 150 -4.86 -5.31 -3.11
CA ARG A 150 -4.53 -6.55 -3.83
C ARG A 150 -5.36 -6.71 -5.10
N GLN A 151 -6.67 -6.50 -5.02
CA GLN A 151 -7.57 -6.58 -6.18
C GLN A 151 -7.31 -5.46 -7.21
N ALA A 152 -6.83 -4.31 -6.75
CA ALA A 152 -6.36 -3.22 -7.62
C ALA A 152 -4.93 -3.41 -8.13
N PHE A 153 -4.25 -4.50 -7.76
CA PHE A 153 -2.84 -4.79 -8.08
C PHE A 153 -1.83 -3.78 -7.50
N ASP A 154 -2.21 -3.04 -6.47
CA ASP A 154 -1.32 -2.20 -5.67
C ASP A 154 -0.70 -3.06 -4.55
N ILE A 155 0.26 -3.89 -4.94
CA ILE A 155 0.92 -4.84 -4.04
C ILE A 155 1.66 -4.15 -2.89
N PRO A 156 2.43 -3.05 -3.09
CA PRO A 156 3.07 -2.34 -1.98
C PRO A 156 2.07 -1.88 -0.92
N LYS A 157 0.94 -1.30 -1.34
CA LYS A 157 -0.13 -0.87 -0.41
C LYS A 157 -0.78 -2.06 0.28
N ALA A 158 -1.03 -3.14 -0.45
CA ALA A 158 -1.59 -4.36 0.13
C ALA A 158 -0.70 -4.89 1.26
N VAL A 159 0.61 -4.99 1.02
CA VAL A 159 1.59 -5.45 2.00
C VAL A 159 1.64 -4.54 3.23
N ALA A 160 1.67 -3.22 3.02
CA ALA A 160 1.67 -2.25 4.10
C ALA A 160 0.42 -2.39 4.99
N ALA A 161 -0.75 -2.55 4.37
CA ALA A 161 -2.03 -2.68 5.06
C ALA A 161 -2.12 -4.00 5.85
N TYR A 162 -1.73 -5.14 5.26
CA TYR A 162 -1.70 -6.41 5.99
C TYR A 162 -0.72 -6.42 7.17
N ARG A 163 0.45 -5.78 7.02
CA ARG A 163 1.40 -5.60 8.14
C ARG A 163 0.85 -4.69 9.24
N ALA A 164 0.02 -3.72 8.89
CA ALA A 164 -0.66 -2.89 9.87
C ALA A 164 -1.70 -3.70 10.67
N VAL A 165 -2.35 -4.71 10.08
CA VAL A 165 -3.20 -5.65 10.82
C VAL A 165 -2.41 -6.32 11.94
N GLU A 166 -1.23 -6.87 11.65
CA GLU A 166 -0.38 -7.51 12.67
C GLU A 166 0.07 -6.54 13.77
N ARG A 167 0.24 -5.26 13.44
CA ARG A 167 0.62 -4.22 14.40
C ARG A 167 -0.50 -3.89 15.37
N TYR A 168 -1.75 -3.89 14.91
CA TYR A 168 -2.88 -3.34 15.65
C TYR A 168 -3.88 -4.38 16.18
N ALA A 169 -3.91 -5.58 15.59
CA ALA A 169 -4.83 -6.62 15.99
C ALA A 169 -4.65 -7.02 17.46
N GLN A 170 -5.78 -7.12 18.18
CA GLN A 170 -5.82 -7.64 19.55
C GLN A 170 -6.11 -9.16 19.58
N ASP A 171 -6.66 -9.70 18.49
CA ASP A 171 -7.02 -11.11 18.29
C ASP A 171 -6.18 -11.68 17.15
N ASP A 172 -5.71 -12.92 17.34
CA ASP A 172 -4.88 -13.64 16.37
C ASP A 172 -5.65 -14.00 15.09
N GLY A 173 -6.99 -14.05 15.12
CA GLY A 173 -7.80 -14.47 13.97
C GLY A 173 -7.56 -13.62 12.70
N ILE A 174 -7.77 -12.31 12.77
CA ILE A 174 -7.56 -11.41 11.61
C ILE A 174 -6.07 -11.25 11.26
N ALA A 175 -5.19 -11.33 12.26
CA ALA A 175 -3.75 -11.32 12.03
C ALA A 175 -3.28 -12.57 11.27
N GLU A 176 -3.84 -13.75 11.58
CA GLU A 176 -3.57 -14.98 10.82
C GLU A 176 -4.07 -14.90 9.38
N MET A 177 -5.25 -14.29 9.16
CA MET A 177 -5.75 -14.03 7.81
C MET A 177 -4.79 -13.12 7.03
N ALA A 178 -4.31 -12.03 7.65
CA ALA A 178 -3.35 -11.11 7.02
C ALA A 178 -2.02 -11.80 6.69
N ARG A 179 -1.50 -12.66 7.58
CA ARG A 179 -0.29 -13.47 7.32
C ARG A 179 -0.45 -14.39 6.13
N LYS A 180 -1.58 -15.08 6.02
CA LYS A 180 -1.87 -15.95 4.87
C LYS A 180 -1.91 -15.17 3.55
N GLU A 181 -2.50 -13.97 3.54
CA GLU A 181 -2.49 -13.12 2.34
C GLU A 181 -1.07 -12.68 1.96
N LEU A 182 -0.21 -12.33 2.94
CA LEU A 182 1.20 -11.99 2.69
C LEU A 182 1.98 -13.18 2.11
N GLU A 183 1.78 -14.39 2.64
CA GLU A 183 2.40 -15.62 2.11
C GLU A 183 1.96 -15.91 0.66
N VAL A 184 0.68 -15.70 0.36
CA VAL A 184 0.14 -15.84 -1.00
C VAL A 184 0.79 -14.83 -1.95
N LEU A 185 0.88 -13.56 -1.55
CA LEU A 185 1.52 -12.51 -2.34
C LEU A 185 2.99 -12.82 -2.61
N GLU A 186 3.72 -13.26 -1.59
CA GLU A 186 5.13 -13.65 -1.75
C GLU A 186 5.28 -14.79 -2.74
N LYS A 187 4.47 -15.84 -2.61
CA LYS A 187 4.50 -16.97 -3.55
C LYS A 187 4.17 -16.55 -4.98
N ILE A 188 3.18 -15.69 -5.19
CA ILE A 188 2.84 -15.20 -6.53
C ILE A 188 4.01 -14.40 -7.10
N LEU A 189 4.59 -13.50 -6.31
CA LEU A 189 5.70 -12.65 -6.72
C LEU A 189 6.94 -13.47 -7.12
N LEU A 190 7.35 -14.43 -6.29
CA LEU A 190 8.52 -15.29 -6.54
C LEU A 190 8.37 -16.10 -7.84
N ASN A 191 7.15 -16.43 -8.23
CA ASN A 191 6.87 -17.18 -9.45
C ASN A 191 6.69 -16.29 -10.70
N THR A 192 6.48 -14.98 -10.53
CA THR A 192 6.11 -14.07 -11.63
C THR A 192 7.13 -12.97 -11.90
N THR A 193 8.10 -12.79 -11.00
CA THR A 193 9.11 -11.73 -11.07
C THR A 193 10.51 -12.28 -10.78
N ALA A 194 11.53 -11.47 -11.02
CA ALA A 194 12.92 -11.80 -10.68
C ALA A 194 13.30 -11.40 -9.24
N PHE A 195 12.37 -10.87 -8.45
CA PHE A 195 12.67 -10.44 -7.09
C PHE A 195 12.82 -11.64 -6.15
N PRO A 196 13.81 -11.64 -5.25
CA PRO A 196 14.10 -12.77 -4.37
C PRO A 196 13.16 -12.87 -3.16
N THR A 197 12.44 -11.80 -2.80
CA THR A 197 11.50 -11.74 -1.67
C THR A 197 10.41 -10.71 -1.95
N LEU A 198 9.30 -10.81 -1.20
CA LEU A 198 8.25 -9.78 -1.19
C LEU A 198 8.79 -8.41 -0.79
N ASP A 199 9.70 -8.37 0.18
CA ASP A 199 10.31 -7.12 0.64
C ASP A 199 11.19 -6.46 -0.42
N ALA A 200 11.95 -7.23 -1.22
CA ALA A 200 12.77 -6.68 -2.28
C ALA A 200 11.91 -6.01 -3.36
N TYR A 201 10.77 -6.62 -3.71
CA TYR A 201 9.82 -6.03 -4.64
C TYR A 201 9.20 -4.74 -4.09
N VAL A 202 8.70 -4.77 -2.85
CA VAL A 202 8.09 -3.58 -2.22
C VAL A 202 9.11 -2.44 -2.09
N ALA A 203 10.34 -2.74 -1.69
CA ALA A 203 11.41 -1.74 -1.61
C ALA A 203 11.73 -1.14 -2.98
N ASN A 204 11.78 -1.96 -4.04
CA ASN A 204 12.01 -1.46 -5.39
C ASN A 204 10.85 -0.59 -5.91
N ALA A 205 9.60 -0.95 -5.61
CA ALA A 205 8.43 -0.13 -5.94
C ALA A 205 8.48 1.23 -5.23
N GLN A 206 8.80 1.26 -3.93
CA GLN A 206 8.97 2.50 -3.17
C GLN A 206 10.12 3.38 -3.71
N LEU A 207 11.22 2.77 -4.17
CA LEU A 207 12.30 3.49 -4.84
C LEU A 207 11.81 4.15 -6.14
N PHE A 208 10.98 3.44 -6.92
CA PHE A 208 10.39 3.97 -8.13
C PHE A 208 9.44 5.15 -7.84
N ASP A 209 8.52 5.00 -6.89
CA ASP A 209 7.57 6.06 -6.53
C ASP A 209 8.31 7.34 -6.09
N ARG A 210 9.37 7.18 -5.29
CA ARG A 210 10.21 8.29 -4.87
C ARG A 210 11.01 8.91 -6.01
N ALA A 211 11.54 8.10 -6.93
CA ALA A 211 12.23 8.59 -8.13
C ALA A 211 11.28 9.39 -9.01
N PHE A 212 10.04 8.91 -9.16
CA PHE A 212 8.99 9.58 -9.89
C PHE A 212 8.59 10.91 -9.25
N GLN A 213 8.46 10.96 -7.93
CA GLN A 213 8.22 12.21 -7.19
C GLN A 213 9.34 13.23 -7.42
N PHE A 214 10.61 12.81 -7.37
CA PHE A 214 11.72 13.72 -7.69
C PHE A 214 11.67 14.21 -9.15
N LEU A 215 11.25 13.37 -10.09
CA LEU A 215 11.08 13.76 -11.48
C LEU A 215 9.97 14.81 -11.65
N THR A 216 8.81 14.62 -11.02
CA THR A 216 7.69 15.58 -11.08
C THR A 216 8.01 16.90 -10.38
N ASP A 217 8.78 16.84 -9.29
CA ASP A 217 9.31 18.01 -8.58
C ASP A 217 10.50 18.68 -9.30
N ARG A 218 10.91 18.16 -10.48
CA ARG A 218 12.03 18.64 -11.30
C ARG A 218 13.39 18.57 -10.61
N GLN A 219 13.51 17.70 -9.62
CA GLN A 219 14.77 17.36 -8.94
C GLN A 219 15.48 16.25 -9.72
N PHE A 220 15.97 16.60 -10.91
CA PHE A 220 16.39 15.64 -11.91
C PHE A 220 17.61 14.82 -11.51
N GLU A 221 18.58 15.39 -10.81
CA GLU A 221 19.75 14.66 -10.32
C GLU A 221 19.36 13.54 -9.35
N GLN A 222 18.47 13.84 -8.39
CA GLN A 222 17.96 12.86 -7.43
C GLN A 222 17.10 11.79 -8.14
N ALA A 223 16.29 12.19 -9.12
CA ALA A 223 15.52 11.25 -9.94
C ALA A 223 16.44 10.28 -10.71
N VAL A 224 17.52 10.77 -11.32
CA VAL A 224 18.53 9.94 -12.01
C VAL A 224 19.13 8.92 -11.05
N GLU A 225 19.54 9.35 -9.86
CA GLU A 225 20.13 8.46 -8.85
C GLU A 225 19.16 7.32 -8.48
N LEU A 226 17.91 7.65 -8.16
CA LEU A 226 16.94 6.65 -7.73
C LEU A 226 16.48 5.74 -8.87
N PHE A 227 16.25 6.26 -10.09
CA PHE A 227 15.91 5.39 -11.22
C PHE A 227 17.03 4.41 -11.56
N LYS A 228 18.31 4.82 -11.43
CA LYS A 228 19.44 3.89 -11.57
C LYS A 228 19.41 2.78 -10.53
N ARG A 229 19.04 3.08 -9.28
CA ARG A 229 18.88 2.07 -8.23
C ARG A 229 17.71 1.13 -8.52
N VAL A 230 16.59 1.64 -9.03
CA VAL A 230 15.48 0.78 -9.48
C VAL A 230 15.95 -0.18 -10.58
N LEU A 231 16.76 0.31 -11.52
CA LEU A 231 17.28 -0.49 -12.63
C LEU A 231 18.39 -1.46 -12.22
N SER A 232 19.12 -1.23 -11.13
CA SER A 232 20.09 -2.21 -10.62
C SER A 232 19.40 -3.43 -10.02
N GLU A 233 18.25 -3.24 -9.39
CA GLU A 233 17.43 -4.33 -8.83
C GLU A 233 16.50 -4.97 -9.87
N ASN A 234 15.97 -4.17 -10.81
CA ASN A 234 15.14 -4.64 -11.91
C ASN A 234 15.62 -4.08 -13.26
N PRO A 235 16.60 -4.73 -13.91
CA PRO A 235 17.20 -4.28 -15.17
C PRO A 235 16.24 -4.29 -16.37
N THR A 236 15.04 -4.86 -16.20
CA THR A 236 14.01 -5.00 -17.24
C THR A 236 12.83 -4.05 -17.05
N HIS A 237 12.94 -3.08 -16.13
CA HIS A 237 11.86 -2.12 -15.85
C HIS A 237 11.81 -1.02 -16.92
N VAL A 238 10.95 -1.22 -17.93
CA VAL A 238 10.79 -0.34 -19.11
C VAL A 238 10.52 1.12 -18.73
N GLN A 239 9.64 1.35 -17.74
CA GLN A 239 9.23 2.67 -17.27
C GLN A 239 10.37 3.43 -16.63
N SER A 240 11.23 2.73 -15.86
CA SER A 240 12.39 3.37 -15.26
C SER A 240 13.35 3.88 -16.31
N TYR A 241 13.53 3.17 -17.44
CA TYR A 241 14.33 3.70 -18.55
C TYR A 241 13.69 4.93 -19.19
N GLY A 242 12.37 4.92 -19.44
CA GLY A 242 11.66 6.08 -19.98
C GLY A 242 11.71 7.30 -19.06
N ASN A 243 11.51 7.11 -17.75
CA ASN A 243 11.55 8.19 -16.77
C ASN A 243 12.98 8.67 -16.47
N LEU A 244 13.97 7.76 -16.46
CA LEU A 244 15.39 8.12 -16.39
C LEU A 244 15.80 8.96 -17.61
N ALA A 245 15.28 8.64 -18.80
CA ALA A 245 15.52 9.42 -20.00
C ALA A 245 14.95 10.84 -19.86
N LEU A 246 13.74 10.99 -19.31
CA LEU A 246 13.15 12.30 -19.03
C LEU A 246 13.96 13.09 -17.98
N ALA A 247 14.47 12.42 -16.94
CA ALA A 247 15.33 13.05 -15.95
C ALA A 247 16.63 13.57 -16.59
N TYR A 248 17.28 12.76 -17.45
CA TYR A 248 18.45 13.22 -18.21
C TYR A 248 18.14 14.36 -19.17
N ALA A 249 16.99 14.31 -19.84
CA ALA A 249 16.54 15.38 -20.71
C ALA A 249 16.36 16.70 -19.93
N GLY A 250 15.80 16.65 -18.72
CA GLY A 250 15.71 17.81 -17.81
C GLY A 250 17.07 18.41 -17.42
N LEU A 251 18.12 17.59 -17.41
CA LEU A 251 19.51 18.02 -17.19
C LEU A 251 20.24 18.48 -18.46
N GLY A 252 19.56 18.50 -19.61
CA GLY A 252 20.17 18.77 -20.92
C GLY A 252 21.11 17.66 -21.41
N ARG A 253 21.10 16.49 -20.77
CA ARG A 253 21.92 15.33 -21.11
C ARG A 253 21.24 14.50 -22.20
N ARG A 254 21.17 15.07 -23.40
CA ARG A 254 20.40 14.51 -24.53
C ARG A 254 20.91 13.12 -24.91
N SER A 255 22.22 12.94 -24.98
CA SER A 255 22.83 11.66 -25.37
C SER A 255 22.46 10.52 -24.41
N ASP A 256 22.47 10.77 -23.10
CA ASP A 256 22.05 9.81 -22.07
C ASP A 256 20.54 9.52 -22.14
N ALA A 257 19.72 10.55 -22.41
CA ALA A 257 18.29 10.39 -22.59
C ALA A 257 17.97 9.48 -23.78
N MET A 258 18.61 9.70 -24.93
CA MET A 258 18.45 8.86 -26.12
C MET A 258 18.80 7.39 -25.85
N ALA A 259 19.93 7.13 -25.18
CA ALA A 259 20.35 5.78 -24.81
C ALA A 259 19.34 5.09 -23.90
N CYS A 260 18.75 5.82 -22.95
CA CYS A 260 17.71 5.27 -22.08
C CYS A 260 16.41 4.98 -22.85
N PHE A 261 15.99 5.84 -23.78
CA PHE A 261 14.84 5.54 -24.64
C PHE A 261 15.09 4.34 -25.55
N ASP A 262 16.28 4.23 -26.14
CA ASP A 262 16.67 3.07 -26.94
C ASP A 262 16.55 1.79 -26.10
N ARG A 263 17.08 1.81 -24.87
CA ARG A 263 17.00 0.67 -23.97
C ARG A 263 15.56 0.30 -23.58
N ALA A 264 14.69 1.29 -23.37
CA ALA A 264 13.27 1.05 -23.13
C ALA A 264 12.60 0.35 -24.33
N LEU A 265 12.93 0.77 -25.56
CA LEU A 265 12.36 0.24 -26.80
C LEU A 265 12.95 -1.12 -27.21
N GLU A 266 14.18 -1.44 -26.78
CA GLU A 266 14.73 -2.80 -26.88
C GLU A 266 13.95 -3.79 -26.01
N LEU A 267 13.49 -3.36 -24.84
CA LEU A 267 12.71 -4.19 -23.91
C LEU A 267 11.24 -4.27 -24.32
N ASP A 268 10.65 -3.17 -24.76
CA ASP A 268 9.30 -3.10 -25.31
C ASP A 268 9.25 -2.11 -26.48
N SER A 269 9.28 -2.65 -27.70
CA SER A 269 9.26 -1.86 -28.94
C SER A 269 7.97 -1.06 -29.15
N ARG A 270 6.92 -1.32 -28.36
CA ARG A 270 5.63 -0.63 -28.44
C ARG A 270 5.41 0.37 -27.30
N TYR A 271 6.40 0.58 -26.43
CA TYR A 271 6.30 1.50 -25.30
C TYR A 271 6.13 2.96 -25.79
N GLN A 272 4.87 3.39 -25.91
CA GLN A 272 4.50 4.67 -26.53
C GLN A 272 5.18 5.90 -25.90
N PRO A 273 5.31 6.01 -24.56
CA PRO A 273 6.02 7.14 -23.96
C PRO A 273 7.47 7.27 -24.46
N ALA A 274 8.20 6.16 -24.62
CA ALA A 274 9.55 6.21 -25.16
C ALA A 274 9.57 6.56 -26.65
N LEU A 275 8.67 6.01 -27.47
CA LEU A 275 8.58 6.34 -28.91
C LEU A 275 8.37 7.86 -29.12
N LEU A 276 7.40 8.43 -28.40
CA LEU A 276 7.05 9.85 -28.53
C LEU A 276 8.18 10.75 -28.02
N ASN A 277 8.66 10.52 -26.79
CA ASN A 277 9.68 11.38 -26.18
C ASN A 277 11.02 11.26 -26.91
N ARG A 278 11.40 10.08 -27.40
CA ARG A 278 12.61 9.90 -28.21
C ARG A 278 12.56 10.70 -29.51
N ARG A 279 11.40 10.77 -30.17
CA ARG A 279 11.24 11.57 -31.40
C ARG A 279 11.46 13.06 -31.13
N VAL A 280 10.98 13.55 -29.98
CA VAL A 280 11.23 14.93 -29.53
C VAL A 280 12.71 15.12 -29.21
N MET A 281 13.31 14.21 -28.43
CA MET A 281 14.72 14.29 -28.05
C MET A 281 15.68 14.25 -29.23
N ALA A 282 15.31 13.59 -30.33
CA ALA A 282 16.11 13.55 -31.55
C ALA A 282 16.31 14.94 -32.19
N GLN A 283 15.46 15.92 -31.86
CA GLN A 283 15.50 17.28 -32.42
C GLN A 283 16.20 18.29 -31.50
N MET A 284 16.41 17.94 -30.23
CA MET A 284 17.01 18.83 -29.23
C MET A 284 18.53 18.93 -29.38
N ARG A 285 19.19 19.90 -28.74
CA ARG A 285 20.66 19.96 -28.68
C ARG A 285 21.19 19.41 -27.36
N GLU A 286 22.43 18.92 -27.36
CA GLU A 286 23.12 18.58 -26.11
C GLU A 286 23.29 19.85 -25.26
N GLY A 287 23.08 19.75 -23.95
CA GLY A 287 23.07 20.86 -23.00
C GLY A 287 21.77 21.65 -22.93
N GLU A 288 20.80 21.41 -23.82
CA GLU A 288 19.50 22.07 -23.82
C GLU A 288 18.51 21.29 -22.92
N PRO A 289 18.06 21.86 -21.78
CA PRO A 289 17.17 21.15 -20.88
C PRO A 289 15.76 21.02 -21.48
N PHE A 290 15.17 19.83 -21.32
CA PHE A 290 13.78 19.55 -21.66
C PHE A 290 12.95 19.37 -20.40
N ILE A 291 11.98 20.26 -20.20
CA ILE A 291 11.05 20.14 -19.08
C ILE A 291 9.71 19.68 -19.65
N PRO A 292 9.34 18.40 -19.49
CA PRO A 292 8.01 17.94 -19.90
C PRO A 292 6.93 18.71 -19.12
N GLU A 293 5.95 19.28 -19.84
CA GLU A 293 4.86 20.08 -19.24
C GLU A 293 4.00 19.25 -18.28
N ALA A 294 3.84 17.95 -18.56
CA ALA A 294 3.20 16.99 -17.68
C ALA A 294 3.93 15.64 -17.76
N VAL A 295 4.29 15.09 -16.61
CA VAL A 295 4.74 13.70 -16.47
C VAL A 295 3.60 12.92 -15.85
N GLN A 296 2.97 12.03 -16.62
CA GLN A 296 1.93 11.14 -16.11
C GLN A 296 2.55 9.84 -15.62
N GLU A 297 2.14 9.41 -14.43
CA GLU A 297 2.47 8.09 -13.92
C GLU A 297 1.70 7.05 -14.73
N VAL A 298 2.41 6.08 -15.31
CA VAL A 298 1.79 4.90 -15.91
C VAL A 298 2.00 3.73 -14.94
N GLN A 299 0.92 3.26 -14.32
CA GLN A 299 0.95 2.19 -13.32
C GLN A 299 1.22 0.81 -13.96
N PHE A 300 2.47 0.59 -14.36
CA PHE A 300 2.86 -0.59 -15.10
C PHE A 300 2.79 -1.90 -14.32
N TYR A 301 3.05 -1.90 -13.01
CA TYR A 301 2.95 -3.14 -12.24
C TYR A 301 1.51 -3.66 -12.24
N ALA A 302 0.53 -2.77 -12.11
CA ALA A 302 -0.88 -3.10 -12.26
C ALA A 302 -1.23 -3.47 -13.70
N GLU A 303 -0.69 -2.79 -14.72
CA GLU A 303 -0.95 -3.13 -16.14
C GLU A 303 -0.31 -4.45 -16.58
N ARG A 304 0.91 -4.77 -16.14
CA ARG A 304 1.61 -6.02 -16.47
C ARG A 304 0.95 -7.22 -15.80
N LEU A 305 0.46 -7.07 -14.56
CA LEU A 305 -0.35 -8.10 -13.90
C LEU A 305 -1.72 -8.26 -14.58
N ARG A 306 -2.34 -7.16 -15.03
CA ARG A 306 -3.59 -7.18 -15.82
C ARG A 306 -3.42 -7.79 -17.23
N ASN A 307 -2.25 -7.60 -17.85
CA ASN A 307 -1.97 -7.95 -19.25
C ASN A 307 -1.10 -9.22 -19.42
N GLN A 308 -0.88 -10.03 -18.37
CA GLN A 308 -0.28 -11.35 -18.60
C GLN A 308 -1.22 -12.18 -19.48
N PRO A 309 -0.79 -12.66 -20.66
CA PRO A 309 -1.58 -13.59 -21.44
C PRO A 309 -1.81 -14.83 -20.59
N GLY A 310 -3.08 -15.09 -20.26
CA GLY A 310 -3.46 -16.28 -19.51
C GLY A 310 -2.88 -17.52 -20.18
N ARG A 311 -2.10 -18.30 -19.43
CA ARG A 311 -2.16 -19.76 -19.62
C ARG A 311 -3.60 -20.14 -19.24
N GLY A 312 -4.36 -20.46 -20.27
CA GLY A 312 -5.81 -20.52 -20.33
C GLY A 312 -6.56 -21.19 -19.19
N GLY A 313 -7.84 -20.85 -19.10
CA GLY A 313 -8.88 -21.69 -18.52
C GLY A 313 -9.43 -21.17 -17.19
N SER A 314 -10.58 -20.50 -17.26
CA SER A 314 -11.70 -20.67 -16.32
C SER A 314 -11.37 -21.09 -14.88
N ASP A 315 -10.70 -20.24 -14.10
CA ASP A 315 -10.77 -20.29 -12.62
C ASP A 315 -10.30 -18.99 -11.92
N ALA A 316 -10.05 -17.90 -12.67
CA ALA A 316 -9.66 -16.61 -12.11
C ALA A 316 -10.83 -15.80 -11.49
N ALA A 317 -11.85 -16.49 -10.99
CA ALA A 317 -12.96 -15.93 -10.23
C ALA A 317 -13.05 -16.61 -8.85
N ARG A 318 -11.93 -16.70 -8.12
CA ARG A 318 -11.86 -17.01 -6.68
C ARG A 318 -10.42 -16.90 -6.17
N ILE A 319 -9.93 -15.67 -5.96
CA ILE A 319 -8.84 -15.35 -5.00
C ILE A 319 -9.11 -13.99 -4.36
#